data_AF-A0A2N1QMG9-F1
#
_entry.id   AF-A0A2N1QMG9-F1
#
_cell.length_a   1.000
_cell.length_b   1.000
_cell.length_c   1.000
_cell.angle_alpha   90.00
_cell.angle_beta   90.00
_cell.angle_gamma   90.00
#
_symmetry.space_group_name_H-M   'P 1'
#
loop_
_entity.id
_entity.type
_entity.pdbx_description
1 polymer ?
#
loop_
_entity_poly.entity_id
_entity_poly.type
_entity_poly.pdbx_seq_one_letter_code
_entity_poly.pdbx_strand_id
1 'polypeptide(L)'
;SGQEAPEPLDGDPLRERGMRAAAIGGELVSVAKEQLGALQEEHRADVGELLGELERKIAAVKELLSRKDADEDDLAAAVSALENALDDVLVVPDNETGNKERRTDS
;
A
#
# COMPACT_ATOMS: atom_id res chain seq x y z
N SER A 1 25.92 -20.73 -32.53
CA SER A 1 24.87 -21.18 -31.59
C SER A 1 24.39 -19.95 -30.84
N GLY A 2 23.17 -19.49 -31.16
CA GLY A 2 22.55 -18.38 -30.45
C GLY A 2 22.23 -18.85 -29.04
N GLN A 3 22.77 -18.16 -28.05
CA GLN A 3 22.37 -18.35 -26.67
C GLN A 3 21.06 -17.58 -26.53
N GLU A 4 19.95 -18.31 -26.61
CA GLU A 4 18.64 -17.75 -26.26
C GLU A 4 18.74 -17.22 -24.84
N ALA A 5 18.43 -15.93 -24.67
CA ALA A 5 18.27 -15.34 -23.36
C ALA A 5 17.24 -16.18 -22.59
N PRO A 6 17.41 -16.41 -21.29
CA PRO A 6 16.39 -17.09 -20.50
C PRO A 6 15.07 -16.33 -20.71
N GLU A 7 14.02 -17.06 -21.08
CA GLU A 7 12.68 -16.48 -21.22
C GLU A 7 12.37 -15.68 -19.94
N PRO A 8 11.80 -14.46 -20.06
CA PRO A 8 11.32 -13.75 -18.90
C PRO A 8 10.35 -14.69 -18.18
N LEU A 9 10.41 -14.75 -16.85
CA LEU A 9 9.42 -15.51 -16.08
C LEU A 9 8.03 -15.00 -16.51
N ASP A 10 7.30 -15.82 -17.25
CA ASP A 10 5.96 -15.53 -17.81
C ASP A 10 4.92 -15.44 -16.68
N GLY A 11 5.10 -14.49 -15.76
CA GLY A 11 4.14 -14.16 -14.74
C GLY A 11 3.07 -13.25 -15.31
N ASP A 12 1.80 -13.58 -15.08
CA ASP A 12 0.66 -12.69 -15.31
C ASP A 12 0.97 -11.32 -14.64
N PRO A 13 1.15 -10.23 -15.42
CA PRO A 13 1.59 -8.94 -14.89
C PRO A 13 0.67 -8.37 -13.83
N LEU A 14 -0.64 -8.63 -13.95
CA LEU A 14 -1.63 -8.17 -12.99
C LEU A 14 -1.51 -8.95 -11.68
N ARG A 15 -1.32 -10.26 -11.75
CA ARG A 15 -1.10 -11.08 -10.54
C ARG A 15 0.18 -10.69 -9.82
N GLU A 16 1.26 -10.44 -10.57
CA GLU A 16 2.50 -9.95 -9.98
C GLU A 16 2.32 -8.59 -9.29
N ARG A 17 1.62 -7.66 -9.95
CA ARG A 17 1.28 -6.36 -9.39
C ARG A 17 0.49 -6.52 -8.10
N GLY A 18 -0.53 -7.40 -8.09
CA GLY A 18 -1.30 -7.71 -6.90
C GLY A 18 -0.47 -8.32 -5.77
N MET A 19 0.45 -9.24 -6.08
CA MET A 19 1.36 -9.82 -5.08
C MET A 19 2.26 -8.74 -4.47
N ARG A 20 2.81 -7.84 -5.28
CA ARG A 20 3.64 -6.72 -4.79
C ARG A 20 2.84 -5.76 -3.91
N ALA A 21 1.67 -5.32 -4.36
CA ALA A 21 0.82 -4.42 -3.59
C ALA A 21 0.39 -5.04 -2.24
N ALA A 22 0.01 -6.33 -2.24
CA ALA A 22 -0.36 -7.05 -1.03
C ALA A 22 0.81 -7.27 -0.06
N ALA A 23 2.04 -7.42 -0.58
CA ALA A 23 3.25 -7.50 0.23
C ALA A 23 3.56 -6.16 0.91
N ILE A 24 3.61 -5.08 0.12
CA ILE A 24 3.87 -3.72 0.61
C ILE A 24 2.84 -3.33 1.68
N GLY A 25 1.54 -3.51 1.38
CA GLY A 25 0.49 -3.22 2.34
C GLY A 25 0.58 -4.07 3.61
N GLY A 26 0.96 -5.35 3.48
CA GLY A 26 1.13 -6.24 4.63
C GLY A 26 2.26 -5.79 5.56
N GLU A 27 3.39 -5.36 5.01
CA GLU A 27 4.52 -4.82 5.78
C GLU A 27 4.13 -3.51 6.47
N LEU A 28 3.48 -2.59 5.76
CA LEU A 28 3.00 -1.32 6.32
C LEU A 28 2.04 -1.55 7.49
N VAL A 29 1.05 -2.44 7.33
CA VAL A 29 0.12 -2.79 8.41
C VAL A 29 0.86 -3.35 9.61
N SER A 30 1.80 -4.27 9.40
CA SER A 30 2.57 -4.87 10.50
C SER A 30 3.31 -3.80 11.30
N VAL A 31 4.05 -2.94 10.61
CA VAL A 31 4.83 -1.85 11.24
C VAL A 31 3.92 -0.85 11.95
N ALA A 32 2.81 -0.46 11.32
CA ALA A 32 1.89 0.52 11.90
C ALA A 32 1.16 -0.03 13.14
N LYS A 33 0.80 -1.31 13.16
CA LYS A 33 0.19 -1.96 14.33
C LYS A 33 1.12 -1.99 15.53
N GLU A 34 2.41 -2.23 15.32
CA GLU A 34 3.41 -2.18 16.40
C GLU A 34 3.52 -0.78 17.02
N GLN A 35 3.28 0.27 16.23
CA GLN A 35 3.37 1.67 16.65
C GLN A 35 2.04 2.26 17.15
N LEU A 36 0.91 1.62 16.84
CA LEU A 36 -0.44 2.10 17.15
C LEU A 36 -0.65 2.36 18.66
N GLY A 37 -0.02 1.55 19.51
CA GLY A 37 -0.08 1.71 20.97
C GLY A 37 0.62 2.96 21.50
N ALA A 38 1.54 3.55 20.73
CA ALA A 38 2.26 4.76 21.11
C ALA A 38 1.51 6.06 20.76
N LEU A 39 0.43 5.97 19.97
CA LEU A 39 -0.39 7.11 19.60
C LEU A 39 -1.35 7.53 20.72
N GLN A 40 -1.70 8.83 20.73
CA GLN A 40 -2.81 9.38 21.50
C GLN A 40 -4.13 8.74 21.05
N GLU A 41 -5.13 8.67 21.94
CA GLU A 41 -6.38 7.94 21.69
C GLU A 41 -7.12 8.39 20.43
N GLU A 42 -7.17 9.70 20.18
CA GLU A 42 -7.77 10.30 18.98
C GLU A 42 -7.08 9.82 17.68
N HIS A 43 -5.76 9.92 17.59
CA HIS A 43 -5.01 9.45 16.43
C HIS A 43 -4.99 7.92 16.31
N ARG A 44 -5.12 7.21 17.42
CA ARG A 44 -5.19 5.75 17.44
C ARG A 44 -6.46 5.25 16.74
N ALA A 45 -7.59 5.92 16.95
CA ALA A 45 -8.85 5.55 16.30
C ALA A 45 -8.75 5.73 14.78
N ASP A 46 -8.31 6.91 14.33
CA ASP A 46 -8.18 7.24 12.90
C ASP A 46 -7.20 6.28 12.19
N VAL A 47 -6.01 6.08 12.77
CA VAL A 47 -5.02 5.14 12.21
C VAL A 47 -5.54 3.71 12.26
N GLY A 48 -6.26 3.33 13.32
CA GLY A 48 -6.87 2.01 13.43
C GLY A 48 -7.90 1.72 12.33
N GLU A 49 -8.73 2.71 11.98
CA GLU A 49 -9.69 2.59 10.88
C GLU A 49 -8.99 2.41 9.53
N LEU A 50 -7.99 3.25 9.25
CA LEU A 50 -7.20 3.17 8.02
C LEU A 50 -6.47 1.83 7.89
N LEU A 51 -5.86 1.34 8.97
CA LEU A 51 -5.23 0.02 8.97
C LEU A 51 -6.24 -1.10 8.72
N GLY A 52 -7.43 -1.01 9.33
CA GLY A 52 -8.50 -1.97 9.08
C GLY A 52 -8.98 -1.97 7.63
N GLU A 53 -9.05 -0.81 6.98
CA GLU A 53 -9.36 -0.71 5.55
C GLU A 53 -8.28 -1.34 4.68
N LEU A 54 -7.01 -1.01 4.95
CA LEU A 54 -5.88 -1.54 4.21
C LEU A 54 -5.81 -3.08 4.32
N GLU A 55 -6.04 -3.63 5.51
CA GLU A 55 -6.12 -5.09 5.73
C GLU A 55 -7.22 -5.76 4.90
N ARG A 56 -8.41 -5.15 4.82
CA ARG A 56 -9.51 -5.70 4.01
C ARG A 56 -9.16 -5.74 2.53
N LYS A 57 -8.53 -4.69 2.00
CA LYS A 57 -8.11 -4.65 0.59
C LYS A 57 -6.99 -5.65 0.29
N ILE A 58 -6.01 -5.77 1.18
CA ILE A 58 -4.96 -6.80 1.09
C ILE A 58 -5.59 -8.20 1.07
N ALA A 59 -6.54 -8.47 1.96
CA ALA A 59 -7.23 -9.76 2.03
C ALA A 59 -7.98 -10.07 0.73
N ALA A 60 -8.70 -9.09 0.16
CA ALA A 60 -9.42 -9.25 -1.11
C ALA A 60 -8.46 -9.60 -2.27
N VAL A 61 -7.33 -8.89 -2.38
CA VAL A 61 -6.31 -9.20 -3.40
C VAL A 61 -5.73 -10.60 -3.18
N LYS A 62 -5.38 -10.97 -1.95
CA LYS A 62 -4.84 -12.32 -1.63
C LYS A 62 -5.84 -13.42 -1.94
N GLU A 63 -7.12 -13.21 -1.66
CA GLU A 63 -8.19 -14.16 -1.98
C GLU A 63 -8.27 -14.40 -3.49
N LEU A 64 -8.32 -13.34 -4.29
CA LEU A 64 -8.36 -13.43 -5.76
C LEU A 64 -7.09 -14.06 -6.34
N LEU A 65 -5.91 -13.73 -5.79
CA LEU A 65 -4.64 -14.35 -6.18
C LEU A 65 -4.53 -15.83 -5.79
N SER A 66 -5.27 -16.29 -4.79
CA SER A 66 -5.30 -17.72 -4.42
C SER A 66 -6.17 -18.55 -5.35
N ARG A 67 -7.12 -17.91 -6.04
CA ARG A 67 -8.05 -18.54 -6.98
C ARG A 67 -7.43 -18.57 -8.38
N LYS A 68 -7.39 -19.76 -8.99
CA LYS A 68 -6.87 -19.95 -10.36
C LYS A 68 -7.86 -19.48 -11.43
N ASP A 69 -9.13 -19.39 -11.06
CA ASP A 69 -10.29 -19.02 -11.87
C ASP A 69 -10.84 -17.63 -11.48
N ALA A 70 -10.06 -16.82 -10.76
CA ALA A 70 -10.45 -15.46 -10.46
C ALA A 70 -10.66 -14.68 -11.77
N ASP A 71 -11.74 -13.90 -11.80
CA ASP A 71 -12.00 -12.96 -12.87
C ASP A 71 -10.90 -11.88 -12.89
N GLU A 72 -10.39 -11.58 -14.09
CA GLU A 72 -9.28 -10.66 -14.28
C GLU A 72 -9.69 -9.22 -13.98
N ASP A 73 -10.93 -8.83 -14.28
CA ASP A 73 -11.46 -7.50 -14.00
C ASP A 73 -11.66 -7.31 -12.48
N ASP A 74 -12.15 -8.34 -11.79
CA ASP A 74 -12.26 -8.33 -10.32
C ASP A 74 -10.87 -8.19 -9.66
N LEU A 75 -9.87 -8.91 -10.17
CA LEU A 75 -8.49 -8.79 -9.69
C LEU A 75 -7.93 -7.40 -9.98
N ALA A 76 -8.13 -6.86 -11.18
CA ALA A 76 -7.68 -5.52 -11.55
C ALA A 76 -8.31 -4.43 -10.68
N ALA A 77 -9.60 -4.55 -10.38
CA ALA A 77 -10.32 -3.64 -9.50
C ALA A 77 -9.79 -3.72 -8.06
N ALA A 78 -9.59 -4.93 -7.53
CA ALA A 78 -9.06 -5.12 -6.18
C ALA A 78 -7.61 -4.59 -6.04
N VAL A 79 -6.76 -4.85 -7.03
CA VAL A 79 -5.37 -4.36 -7.06
C VAL A 79 -5.35 -2.83 -7.12
N SER A 80 -6.14 -2.22 -8.00
CA SER A 80 -6.21 -0.75 -8.12
C SER A 80 -6.75 -0.12 -6.83
N ALA A 81 -7.74 -0.73 -6.19
CA ALA A 81 -8.27 -0.24 -4.92
C ALA A 81 -7.24 -0.29 -3.80
N LEU A 82 -6.42 -1.35 -3.75
CA LEU A 82 -5.32 -1.48 -2.79
C LEU A 82 -4.22 -0.44 -3.05
N GLU A 83 -3.80 -0.26 -4.30
CA GLU A 83 -2.76 0.71 -4.64
C GLU A 83 -3.19 2.15 -4.36
N ASN A 84 -4.45 2.52 -4.66
CA ASN A 84 -4.96 3.84 -4.30
C ASN A 84 -4.90 4.06 -2.77
N ALA A 85 -5.28 3.04 -1.99
CA ALA A 85 -5.18 3.13 -0.53
C ALA A 85 -3.72 3.22 -0.04
N LEU A 86 -2.78 2.59 -0.74
CA LEU A 86 -1.35 2.72 -0.45
C LEU A 86 -0.83 4.11 -0.80
N ASP A 87 -1.24 4.66 -1.95
CA ASP A 87 -0.87 6.02 -2.36
C ASP A 87 -1.40 7.05 -1.36
N ASP A 88 -2.65 6.93 -0.91
CA ASP A 88 -3.23 7.82 0.11
C ASP A 88 -2.46 7.79 1.44
N VAL A 89 -1.85 6.64 1.79
CA VAL A 89 -0.99 6.50 2.98
C VAL A 89 0.39 7.10 2.77
N LEU A 90 0.93 7.03 1.54
CA LEU A 90 2.26 7.51 1.18
C LEU A 90 2.30 9.01 0.84
N VAL A 91 1.15 9.62 0.56
CA VAL A 91 1.03 11.09 0.47
C VAL A 91 1.21 11.68 1.87
N VAL A 92 2.47 11.91 2.22
CA VAL A 92 2.87 12.82 3.28
C VAL A 92 2.34 14.21 2.90
N PRO A 93 1.44 14.85 3.68
CA PRO A 93 1.13 16.25 3.44
C PRO A 93 2.43 17.03 3.53
N ASP A 94 2.71 17.91 2.56
CA ASP A 94 3.81 18.87 2.55
C ASP A 94 3.83 19.69 3.86
N ASN A 95 4.42 19.13 4.90
CA ASN A 95 4.54 19.74 6.21
C ASN A 95 6.01 20.09 6.43
N GLU A 96 6.48 21.11 5.71
CA GLU A 96 7.53 22.07 6.09
C GLU A 96 7.70 23.06 4.91
N THR A 97 7.43 24.36 5.01
CA THR A 97 8.16 25.26 5.90
C THR A 97 7.39 26.58 6.08
N GLY A 98 6.66 26.71 7.18
CA GLY A 98 6.40 28.01 7.78
C GLY A 98 7.68 28.54 8.41
N ASN A 99 8.69 28.89 7.58
CA ASN A 99 9.82 29.68 8.04
C ASN A 99 9.26 31.08 8.32
N LYS A 100 8.81 31.29 9.56
CA LYS A 100 8.83 32.59 10.21
C LYS A 100 10.25 33.13 10.02
N GLU A 101 10.47 33.90 8.97
CA GLU A 101 11.52 34.91 8.95
C GLU A 101 11.22 35.84 10.13
N ARG A 102 11.81 35.47 11.28
CA ARG A 102 12.36 36.42 12.23
C ARG A 102 13.28 37.36 11.43
N ARG A 103 12.71 38.43 10.89
CA ARG A 103 13.37 39.74 10.83
C ARG A 103 12.72 40.54 11.96
N THR A 104 13.13 40.33 13.21
CA THR A 104 14.11 41.19 13.90
C THR A 104 14.17 42.58 13.30
N ASP A 105 13.69 43.53 14.10
CA ASP A 105 13.95 44.96 14.09
C ASP A 105 15.18 45.40 13.28
N SER A 106 14.98 46.41 12.44
CA SER A 106 15.85 47.59 12.31
C SER A 106 15.06 48.72 11.65
#